data_AF-X1VQN2-F1
#
_entry.id   AF-X1VQN2-F1
#
_cell.length_a   1.000
_cell.length_b   1.000
_cell.length_c   1.000
_cell.angle_alpha   90.00
_cell.angle_beta   90.00
_cell.angle_gamma   90.00
#
_symmetry.space_group_name_H-M   'P 1'
#
loop_
_entity.id
_entity.type
_entity.pdbx_description
1 polymer ?
#
loop_
_entity_poly.entity_id
_entity_poly.type
_entity_poly.pdbx_seq_one_letter_code
_entity_poly.pdbx_strand_id
1 'polypeptide(L)'
;MNFPGVLNQIPEVLDKIVVSSKKCIDGHAPNLTGKDLCAYVSAQIRSDHECTTVAEAKEKLRLGMYIMLREGSVTRNLLDLLPLINA
;
A
#
# COMPACT_ATOMS: atom_id res chain seq x y z
N MET A 1 -8.06 -4.07 -0.91
CA MET A 1 -8.14 -4.77 0.39
C MET A 1 -7.72 -6.24 0.33
N ASN A 2 -8.09 -7.02 -0.71
CA ASN A 2 -7.61 -8.40 -0.85
C ASN A 2 -6.16 -8.48 -1.40
N PHE A 3 -5.18 -7.94 -0.68
CA PHE A 3 -3.77 -8.07 -1.07
C PHE A 3 -3.29 -9.53 -1.08
N PRO A 4 -3.76 -10.47 -0.21
CA PRO A 4 -3.36 -11.87 -0.32
C PRO A 4 -3.76 -12.49 -1.65
N GLY A 5 -4.91 -12.09 -2.21
CA GLY A 5 -5.34 -12.54 -3.53
C GLY A 5 -4.43 -12.04 -4.66
N VAL A 6 -3.79 -10.88 -4.50
CA VAL A 6 -2.76 -10.40 -5.43
C VAL A 6 -1.51 -11.28 -5.33
N LEU A 7 -1.03 -11.54 -4.11
CA LEU A 7 0.18 -12.35 -3.87
C LEU A 7 0.02 -13.80 -4.36
N ASN A 8 -1.16 -14.38 -4.15
CA ASN A 8 -1.50 -15.72 -4.61
C ASN A 8 -1.99 -15.77 -6.07
N GLN A 9 -1.92 -14.65 -6.80
CA GLN A 9 -2.29 -14.57 -8.21
C GLN A 9 -3.70 -15.08 -8.52
N ILE A 10 -4.67 -14.80 -7.64
CA ILE A 10 -6.06 -15.19 -7.85
C ILE A 10 -6.58 -14.49 -9.12
N PRO A 11 -7.03 -15.22 -10.15
CA PRO A 11 -7.37 -14.64 -11.46
C PRO A 11 -8.35 -13.47 -11.35
N GLU A 12 -9.45 -13.65 -10.60
CA GLU A 12 -10.48 -12.61 -10.43
C GLU A 12 -9.97 -11.34 -9.75
N VAL A 13 -8.89 -11.41 -8.97
CA VAL A 13 -8.25 -10.25 -8.34
C VAL A 13 -7.33 -9.55 -9.34
N LEU A 14 -6.55 -10.32 -10.10
CA LEU A 14 -5.67 -9.77 -11.14
C LEU A 14 -6.47 -9.13 -12.28
N ASP A 15 -7.60 -9.70 -12.67
CA ASP A 15 -8.47 -9.14 -13.71
C ASP A 15 -8.94 -7.72 -13.37
N LYS A 16 -9.25 -7.45 -12.10
CA LYS A 16 -9.61 -6.10 -11.63
C LYS A 16 -8.47 -5.11 -11.77
N ILE A 17 -7.24 -5.56 -11.56
CA ILE A 17 -6.03 -4.75 -11.75
C ILE A 17 -5.83 -4.47 -13.24
N VAL A 18 -5.95 -5.48 -14.10
CA VAL A 18 -5.77 -5.36 -15.55
C VAL A 18 -6.77 -4.36 -16.15
N VAL A 19 -8.06 -4.47 -15.79
CA VAL A 19 -9.10 -3.54 -16.24
C VAL A 19 -8.85 -2.10 -15.77
N SER A 20 -8.15 -1.93 -14.65
CA SER A 20 -7.83 -0.63 -14.05
C SER A 20 -6.45 -0.10 -14.42
N SER A 21 -5.69 -0.81 -15.28
CA SER A 21 -4.26 -0.55 -15.56
C SER A 21 -3.92 0.86 -16.07
N LYS A 22 -4.90 1.59 -16.64
CA LYS A 22 -4.74 2.97 -17.10
C LYS A 22 -5.20 4.03 -16.09
N LYS A 23 -5.60 3.61 -14.89
CA LYS A 23 -6.06 4.46 -13.79
C LYS A 23 -5.13 4.29 -12.60
N CYS A 24 -5.25 5.20 -11.64
CA CYS A 24 -4.64 5.00 -10.33
C CYS A 24 -5.31 3.81 -9.64
N ILE A 25 -4.52 2.84 -9.17
CA ILE A 25 -5.00 1.68 -8.42
C ILE A 25 -4.61 1.89 -6.96
N ASP A 26 -5.61 2.17 -6.13
CA ASP A 26 -5.39 2.36 -4.71
C ASP A 26 -5.12 1.06 -3.99
N GLY A 27 -4.11 1.07 -3.12
CA GLY A 27 -3.73 -0.09 -2.32
C GLY A 27 -4.27 -0.06 -0.91
N HIS A 28 -4.25 -1.24 -0.31
CA HIS A 28 -4.60 -1.50 1.07
C HIS A 28 -3.83 -2.75 1.48
N ALA A 29 -2.68 -2.54 2.13
CA ALA A 29 -1.68 -3.55 2.37
C ALA A 29 -1.13 -3.46 3.81
N PRO A 30 -1.96 -3.68 4.84
CA PRO A 30 -1.53 -3.58 6.24
C PRO A 30 -0.40 -4.58 6.53
N ASN A 31 0.69 -4.09 7.14
CA ASN A 31 1.85 -4.90 7.58
C ASN A 31 2.59 -5.63 6.45
N LEU A 32 2.36 -5.26 5.18
CA LEU A 32 3.01 -5.90 4.04
C LEU A 32 4.42 -5.34 3.83
N THR A 33 5.43 -6.21 3.83
CA THR A 33 6.86 -5.85 3.77
C THR A 33 7.65 -6.79 2.85
N GLY A 34 8.90 -6.44 2.55
CA GLY A 34 9.87 -7.32 1.89
C GLY A 34 9.43 -7.79 0.49
N LYS A 35 9.63 -9.09 0.22
CA LYS A 35 9.35 -9.68 -1.10
C LYS A 35 7.88 -9.61 -1.48
N ASP A 36 6.99 -9.79 -0.52
CA ASP A 36 5.55 -9.75 -0.78
C ASP A 36 5.11 -8.32 -1.12
N LEU A 37 5.67 -7.32 -0.46
CA LEU A 37 5.46 -5.92 -0.84
C LEU A 37 5.97 -5.64 -2.27
N CYS A 38 7.16 -6.14 -2.63
CA CYS A 38 7.67 -6.02 -3.99
C CYS A 38 6.72 -6.67 -5.03
N ALA A 39 6.17 -7.85 -4.74
CA ALA A 39 5.20 -8.50 -5.61
C ALA A 39 3.92 -7.66 -5.77
N TYR A 40 3.42 -7.10 -4.67
CA TYR A 40 2.24 -6.23 -4.67
C TYR A 40 2.43 -4.95 -5.49
N VAL A 41 3.57 -4.28 -5.33
CA VAL A 41 3.92 -3.07 -6.12
C VAL A 41 4.12 -3.41 -7.60
N SER A 42 4.70 -4.58 -7.90
CA SER A 42 4.90 -5.05 -9.27
C SER A 42 3.57 -5.29 -10.00
N ALA A 43 2.50 -5.58 -9.25
CA ALA A 43 1.12 -5.67 -9.77
C ALA A 43 0.48 -4.29 -10.03
N GLN A 44 1.26 -3.20 -10.14
CA GLN A 44 0.79 -1.84 -10.45
C GLN A 44 -0.08 -1.18 -9.37
N ILE A 45 -0.06 -1.68 -8.14
CA ILE A 45 -0.71 -1.02 -7.02
C ILE A 45 0.25 0.04 -6.46
N ARG A 46 -0.18 1.30 -6.44
CA ARG A 46 0.73 2.44 -6.28
C ARG A 46 0.51 3.27 -5.03
N SER A 47 -0.52 3.01 -4.24
CA SER A 47 -0.74 3.72 -2.98
C SER A 47 -0.97 2.76 -1.83
N ASP A 48 -0.83 3.23 -0.60
CA ASP A 48 -1.33 2.53 0.58
C ASP A 48 -1.79 3.54 1.63
N HIS A 49 -2.81 3.14 2.38
CA HIS A 49 -3.38 3.94 3.45
C HIS A 49 -3.35 3.23 4.82
N GLU A 50 -2.86 1.99 4.87
CA GLU A 50 -2.88 1.15 6.09
C GLU A 50 -1.58 1.16 6.89
N CYS A 51 -0.62 2.01 6.53
CA CYS A 51 0.62 2.12 7.29
C CYS A 51 0.36 2.52 8.74
N THR A 52 1.00 1.80 9.67
CA THR A 52 0.92 2.12 11.11
C THR A 52 2.24 2.54 11.72
N THR A 53 3.36 2.28 11.04
CA THR A 53 4.69 2.65 11.51
C THR A 53 5.48 3.40 10.45
N VAL A 54 6.42 4.24 10.91
CA VAL A 54 7.36 4.95 10.03
C VAL A 54 8.20 3.97 9.19
N ALA A 55 8.60 2.83 9.76
CA ALA A 55 9.41 1.84 9.06
C ALA A 55 8.66 1.24 7.86
N GLU A 56 7.42 0.81 8.08
CA GLU A 56 6.53 0.28 7.03
C GLU A 56 6.30 1.31 5.92
N ALA A 57 5.95 2.54 6.31
CA ALA A 57 5.70 3.60 5.35
C ALA A 57 6.96 3.98 4.56
N LYS A 58 8.14 4.04 5.20
CA LYS A 58 9.42 4.29 4.51
C LYS A 58 9.75 3.21 3.50
N GLU A 59 9.49 1.94 3.81
CA GLU A 59 9.71 0.84 2.88
C GLU A 59 8.85 0.99 1.63
N LYS A 60 7.55 1.25 1.82
CA LYS A 60 6.59 1.48 0.73
C LYS A 60 6.93 2.72 -0.10
N LEU A 61 7.32 3.83 0.53
CA LEU A 61 7.81 5.04 -0.16
C LEU A 61 9.05 4.76 -1.01
N ARG A 62 10.01 3.99 -0.51
CA ARG A 62 11.22 3.61 -1.26
C ARG A 62 10.91 2.78 -2.51
N LEU A 63 9.81 2.04 -2.51
CA LEU A 63 9.31 1.29 -3.67
C LEU A 63 8.44 2.15 -4.62
N GLY A 64 8.36 3.47 -4.37
CA GLY A 64 7.63 4.42 -5.20
C GLY A 64 6.12 4.43 -4.99
N MET A 65 5.64 3.92 -3.84
CA MET A 65 4.23 4.04 -3.47
C MET A 65 3.91 5.42 -2.89
N TYR A 66 2.69 5.88 -3.09
CA TYR A 66 2.10 7.02 -2.40
C TYR A 66 1.54 6.57 -1.04
N ILE A 67 1.93 7.25 0.05
CA ILE A 67 1.38 6.98 1.38
C ILE A 67 0.30 7.99 1.71
N MET A 68 -0.92 7.51 1.89
CA MET A 68 -2.07 8.30 2.30
C MET A 68 -2.16 8.27 3.82
N LEU A 69 -1.67 9.32 4.47
CA LEU A 69 -1.82 9.50 5.92
C LEU A 69 -3.30 9.77 6.24
N ARG A 70 -3.84 9.07 7.23
CA ARG A 70 -5.24 9.17 7.66
C ARG A 70 -5.31 9.49 9.16
N GLU A 71 -6.30 10.28 9.54
CA GLU A 71 -6.69 10.52 10.93
C GLU A 71 -8.22 10.44 11.00
N GLY A 72 -8.74 9.69 11.97
CA GLY A 72 -10.18 9.46 12.10
C GLY A 72 -10.56 8.82 13.42
N SER A 73 -11.83 8.44 13.58
CA SER A 73 -12.32 7.83 14.83
C SER A 73 -11.63 6.52 15.19
N VAL A 74 -11.18 5.76 14.18
CA VAL A 74 -10.54 4.44 14.31
C VAL A 74 -9.04 4.42 14.00
N THR A 75 -8.47 5.56 13.59
CA THR A 75 -7.08 5.68 13.17
C THR A 75 -6.50 6.95 13.78
N ARG A 76 -5.59 6.81 14.76
CA ARG A 76 -4.99 7.92 15.51
C ARG A 76 -3.47 7.83 15.53
N ASN A 77 -2.87 7.64 14.36
CA ASN A 77 -1.43 7.45 14.18
C ASN A 77 -0.83 8.48 13.23
N LEU A 78 -1.55 9.56 12.90
CA LEU A 78 -1.01 10.63 12.06
C LEU A 78 0.27 11.21 12.65
N LEU A 79 0.27 11.50 13.96
CA LEU A 79 1.44 12.05 14.66
C LEU A 79 2.62 11.08 14.65
N ASP A 80 2.37 9.78 14.78
CA ASP A 80 3.41 8.76 14.73
C ASP A 80 4.07 8.68 13.34
N LEU A 81 3.30 9.00 12.29
CA LEU A 81 3.75 8.97 10.90
C LEU A 81 4.28 10.32 10.39
N LEU A 82 4.08 11.43 11.12
CA LEU A 82 4.61 12.75 10.75
C LEU A 82 6.12 12.77 10.45
N PRO A 83 7.00 11.98 11.12
CA PRO A 83 8.42 11.91 10.77
C PRO A 83 8.73 11.42 9.35
N LEU A 84 7.73 11.04 8.56
CA LEU A 84 7.87 10.76 7.12
C LEU A 84 7.94 12.04 6.26
N ILE A 85 7.38 13.15 6.74
CA ILE A 85 7.31 14.40 5.99
C ILE A 85 8.60 15.18 6.23
N ASN A 86 9.29 15.54 5.13
CA ASN A 86 10.60 16.23 5.13
C ASN A 86 11.78 15.39 5.66
N ALA A 87 11.66 14.05 5.58
CA ALA A 87 12.74 13.12 5.92
C ALA A 87 13.77 12.93 4.80
#